data_AF-A0A832T9A4-F1
#
_entry.id   AF-A0A832T9A4-F1
#
_cell.length_a   1.000
_cell.length_b   1.000
_cell.length_c   1.000
_cell.angle_alpha   90.00
_cell.angle_beta   90.00
_cell.angle_gamma   90.00
#
_symmetry.space_group_name_H-M   'P 1'
#
loop_
_entity.id
_entity.type
_entity.pdbx_description
1 polymer ?
#
loop_
_entity_poly.entity_id
_entity_poly.type
_entity_poly.pdbx_seq_one_letter_code
_entity_poly.pdbx_strand_id
1 'polypeptide(L)'
;MDKGLIYVIGVAVVIIAALSLGILSLSSVPQVVKPPNPSKFLGGQWTLYNSYVTTQGAQGLEKEYYYRFIDTHSDWLIYIKMIFKSPIYAQDYVNSLGFSGNSGLYTYIEGFNENVVLIQGNTVTEVIYVGTSSQVPMGSLIGMAYLG
;
A
#
# COMPACT_ATOMS: atom_id res chain seq x y z
N MET A 1 -46.31 -26.42 -19.61
CA MET A 1 -45.02 -25.78 -19.25
C MET A 1 -43.92 -26.56 -19.95
N ASP A 2 -43.15 -25.87 -20.78
CA ASP A 2 -42.14 -26.49 -21.62
C ASP A 2 -40.91 -26.86 -20.77
N LYS A 3 -40.48 -28.13 -20.84
CA LYS A 3 -39.42 -28.66 -19.96
C LYS A 3 -38.11 -27.90 -20.17
N GLY A 4 -37.89 -27.31 -21.34
CA GLY A 4 -36.72 -26.49 -21.65
C GLY A 4 -36.58 -25.23 -20.78
N LEU A 5 -37.68 -24.58 -20.41
CA LEU A 5 -37.63 -23.33 -19.62
C LEU A 5 -37.18 -23.59 -18.17
N ILE A 6 -37.56 -24.73 -17.61
CA ILE A 6 -37.19 -25.13 -16.24
C ILE A 6 -35.69 -25.43 -16.15
N TYR A 7 -35.11 -26.07 -17.18
CA TYR A 7 -33.67 -26.33 -17.24
C TYR A 7 -32.85 -25.04 -17.33
N VAL A 8 -33.28 -24.06 -18.13
CA VAL A 8 -32.57 -22.78 -18.28
C VAL A 8 -32.56 -21.98 -16.97
N ILE A 9 -33.71 -21.92 -16.28
CA ILE A 9 -33.81 -21.24 -14.99
C ILE A 9 -32.98 -21.97 -13.92
N GLY A 10 -33.01 -23.31 -13.90
CA GLY A 10 -32.21 -24.10 -12.96
C GLY A 10 -30.71 -23.86 -13.11
N VAL A 11 -30.19 -23.84 -14.34
CA VAL A 11 -28.77 -23.57 -14.61
C VAL A 11 -28.40 -22.13 -14.24
N ALA A 12 -29.25 -21.15 -14.55
CA ALA A 12 -28.99 -19.75 -14.20
C ALA A 12 -28.91 -19.53 -12.69
N VAL A 13 -29.80 -20.16 -11.90
CA VAL A 13 -29.79 -20.06 -10.43
C VAL A 13 -28.53 -20.70 -9.83
N VAL A 14 -28.07 -21.83 -10.38
CA VAL A 14 -26.82 -22.48 -9.94
C VAL A 14 -25.59 -21.62 -10.24
N ILE A 15 -25.54 -20.98 -11.41
CA ILE A 15 -24.43 -20.06 -11.78
C ILE A 15 -24.44 -18.83 -10.88
N ILE A 16 -25.60 -18.23 -10.61
CA ILE A 16 -25.72 -17.05 -9.74
C ILE A 16 -25.33 -17.41 -8.30
N ALA A 17 -25.74 -18.57 -7.79
CA ALA A 17 -25.35 -19.06 -6.47
C ALA A 17 -23.84 -19.34 -6.37
N ALA A 18 -23.23 -19.91 -7.41
CA ALA A 18 -21.78 -20.14 -7.48
C ALA A 18 -20.98 -18.82 -7.54
N LEU A 19 -21.46 -17.83 -8.29
CA LEU A 19 -20.86 -16.49 -8.35
C LEU A 19 -20.99 -15.75 -7.01
N SER A 20 -22.15 -15.83 -6.35
CA SER A 20 -22.36 -15.15 -5.06
C SER A 20 -21.61 -15.83 -3.90
N LEU A 21 -21.43 -17.15 -3.91
CA LEU A 21 -20.58 -17.86 -2.96
C LEU A 21 -19.07 -17.67 -3.25
N GLY A 22 -18.69 -17.48 -4.51
CA GLY A 22 -17.32 -17.16 -4.91
C GLY A 22 -16.88 -15.73 -4.55
N ILE A 23 -17.83 -14.79 -4.45
CA ILE A 23 -17.56 -13.38 -4.08
C ILE A 23 -17.43 -13.19 -2.56
N LEU A 24 -17.96 -14.11 -1.74
CA LEU A 24 -18.01 -13.97 -0.27
C LEU A 24 -16.80 -14.53 0.49
N SER A 25 -15.76 -15.04 -0.17
CA SER A 25 -14.58 -15.63 0.48
C SER A 25 -13.23 -15.07 0.05
N LEU A 26 -13.18 -13.86 -0.50
CA LEU A 26 -11.93 -13.09 -0.59
C LEU A 26 -11.65 -12.33 0.71
N SER A 27 -11.71 -13.02 1.85
CA SER A 27 -10.81 -12.69 2.95
C SER A 27 -9.45 -13.24 2.56
N SER A 28 -8.76 -12.56 1.64
CA SER A 28 -7.39 -12.88 1.26
C SER A 28 -6.53 -12.68 2.49
N VAL A 29 -6.25 -13.81 3.15
CA VAL A 29 -5.07 -14.04 3.97
C VAL A 29 -3.90 -13.33 3.30
N PRO A 30 -3.17 -12.49 4.04
CA PRO A 30 -2.43 -11.37 3.48
C PRO A 30 -1.43 -11.86 2.46
N GLN A 31 -1.47 -11.26 1.27
CA GLN A 31 -0.38 -11.37 0.32
C GLN A 31 0.91 -11.08 1.09
N VAL A 32 1.90 -11.96 0.96
CA VAL A 32 3.27 -11.65 1.34
C VAL A 32 3.62 -10.42 0.52
N VAL A 33 3.54 -9.23 1.14
CA VAL A 33 3.95 -7.98 0.51
C VAL A 33 5.43 -8.18 0.23
N LYS A 34 5.77 -8.28 -1.05
CA LYS A 34 7.17 -8.30 -1.46
C LYS A 34 7.72 -6.90 -1.19
N PRO A 35 8.98 -6.78 -0.77
CA PRO A 35 9.62 -5.47 -0.74
C PRO A 35 9.46 -4.80 -2.10
N PRO A 36 9.11 -3.51 -2.15
CA PRO A 36 9.08 -2.78 -3.41
C PRO A 36 10.49 -2.80 -4.03
N ASN A 37 10.59 -2.52 -5.34
CA ASN A 37 11.87 -2.36 -6.02
C ASN A 37 12.14 -0.87 -6.27
N PRO A 38 12.92 -0.18 -5.40
CA PRO A 38 13.16 1.25 -5.57
C PRO A 38 13.84 1.59 -6.89
N SER A 39 14.73 0.72 -7.38
CA SER A 39 15.46 0.93 -8.64
C SER A 39 14.53 1.07 -9.85
N LYS A 40 13.30 0.52 -9.79
CA LYS A 40 12.29 0.69 -10.83
C LYS A 40 11.74 2.12 -10.91
N PHE A 41 11.71 2.85 -9.79
CA PHE A 41 11.08 4.16 -9.67
C PHE A 41 12.10 5.30 -9.60
N LEU A 42 13.19 5.08 -8.87
CA LEU A 42 14.22 6.08 -8.56
C LEU A 42 15.48 5.90 -9.41
N GLY A 43 15.58 4.79 -10.16
CA GLY A 43 16.83 4.39 -10.81
C GLY A 43 17.90 3.97 -9.79
N GLY A 44 19.14 3.85 -10.25
CA GLY A 44 20.26 3.45 -9.42
C GLY A 44 20.19 1.99 -8.93
N GLN A 45 21.05 1.66 -7.97
CA GLN A 45 21.12 0.35 -7.33
C GLN A 45 20.78 0.50 -5.85
N TRP A 46 19.65 -0.05 -5.45
CA TRP A 46 19.16 -0.01 -4.07
C TRP A 46 19.28 -1.39 -3.43
N THR A 47 19.90 -1.43 -2.26
CA THR A 47 20.07 -2.65 -1.47
C THR A 47 19.12 -2.63 -0.29
N LEU A 48 18.36 -3.71 -0.08
CA LEU A 48 17.57 -3.87 1.13
C LEU A 48 18.51 -4.02 2.33
N TYR A 49 18.46 -3.07 3.24
CA TYR A 49 19.30 -3.03 4.44
C TYR A 49 18.63 -3.68 5.64
N ASN A 50 17.34 -3.39 5.84
CA ASN A 50 16.56 -3.94 6.94
C ASN A 50 15.09 -4.07 6.55
N SER A 51 14.39 -5.04 7.13
CA SER A 51 12.95 -5.19 6.99
C SER A 51 12.34 -5.89 8.20
N TYR A 52 11.14 -5.49 8.58
CA TYR A 52 10.36 -6.21 9.58
C TYR A 52 8.86 -6.17 9.26
N VAL A 53 8.11 -7.04 9.92
CA VAL A 53 6.65 -7.00 9.94
C VAL A 53 6.20 -6.97 11.39
N THR A 54 5.36 -6.01 11.74
CA THR A 54 4.81 -5.87 13.10
C THR A 54 3.30 -5.72 13.05
N THR A 55 2.66 -5.99 14.18
CA THR A 55 1.24 -5.71 14.44
C THR A 55 1.07 -4.75 15.62
N GLN A 56 2.19 -4.29 16.19
CA GLN A 56 2.24 -3.33 17.29
C GLN A 56 2.53 -1.95 16.76
N GLY A 57 1.87 -0.92 17.31
CA GLY A 57 2.07 0.47 16.89
C GLY A 57 0.77 1.27 16.96
N ALA A 58 0.34 1.79 15.82
CA ALA A 58 -0.85 2.63 15.69
C ALA A 58 -2.14 1.90 16.11
N GLN A 59 -3.11 2.67 16.63
CA GLN A 59 -4.42 2.13 16.99
C GLN A 59 -5.11 1.52 15.76
N GLY A 60 -5.66 0.31 15.92
CA GLY A 60 -6.36 -0.37 14.85
C GLY A 60 -5.45 -0.95 13.76
N LEU A 61 -4.13 -0.94 13.94
CA LEU A 61 -3.17 -1.59 13.04
C LEU A 61 -3.41 -3.11 13.03
N GLU A 62 -3.49 -3.69 11.84
CA GLU A 62 -3.47 -5.14 11.64
C GLU A 62 -2.07 -5.62 11.29
N LYS A 63 -1.40 -4.89 10.38
CA LYS A 63 -0.04 -5.18 9.93
C LYS A 63 0.67 -3.91 9.48
N GLU A 64 1.93 -3.82 9.82
CA GLU A 64 2.88 -2.87 9.25
C GLU A 64 4.03 -3.66 8.63
N TYR A 65 4.32 -3.36 7.37
CA TYR A 65 5.47 -3.85 6.64
C TYR A 65 6.46 -2.71 6.51
N TYR A 66 7.65 -2.89 7.05
CA TYR A 66 8.72 -1.90 7.00
C TYR A 66 9.86 -2.43 6.16
N TYR A 67 10.36 -1.60 5.24
CA TYR A 67 11.55 -1.87 4.44
C TYR A 67 12.43 -0.63 4.40
N ARG A 68 13.72 -0.81 4.67
CA ARG A 68 14.73 0.23 4.55
C ARG A 68 15.76 -0.18 3.53
N PHE A 69 15.97 0.68 2.54
CA PHE A 69 16.93 0.52 1.47
C PHE A 69 18.01 1.58 1.55
N ILE A 70 19.20 1.23 1.07
CA ILE A 70 20.33 2.15 0.90
C ILE A 70 20.83 2.07 -0.53
N ASP A 71 21.17 3.21 -1.13
CA ASP A 71 21.79 3.27 -2.44
C ASP A 71 23.33 3.35 -2.34
N THR A 72 24.02 3.42 -3.49
CA THR A 72 25.48 3.53 -3.56
C THR A 72 26.03 4.89 -3.12
N HIS A 73 25.18 5.92 -3.04
CA HIS A 73 25.54 7.26 -2.56
C HIS A 73 25.25 7.43 -1.06
N SER A 74 24.81 6.38 -0.37
CA SER A 74 24.38 6.40 1.04
C SER A 74 23.09 7.16 1.29
N ASP A 75 22.28 7.37 0.26
CA ASP A 75 20.90 7.83 0.40
C ASP A 75 20.04 6.70 0.97
N TRP A 76 19.07 7.08 1.79
CA TRP A 76 18.15 6.13 2.40
C TRP A 76 16.75 6.27 1.83
N LEU A 77 16.10 5.12 1.69
CA LEU A 77 14.68 5.05 1.37
C LEU A 77 14.00 4.12 2.36
N ILE A 78 12.95 4.61 3.00
CA ILE A 78 12.11 3.86 3.91
C ILE A 78 10.75 3.74 3.25
N TYR A 79 10.28 2.52 3.10
CA TYR A 79 8.94 2.21 2.63
C TYR A 79 8.19 1.51 3.76
N ILE A 80 7.05 2.07 4.13
CA ILE A 80 6.18 1.54 5.18
C ILE A 80 4.80 1.32 4.58
N LYS A 81 4.25 0.12 4.73
CA LYS A 81 2.87 -0.18 4.33
C LYS A 81 2.10 -0.69 5.53
N MET A 82 1.12 0.08 5.96
CA MET A 82 0.26 -0.21 7.09
C MET A 82 -1.12 -0.59 6.60
N ILE A 83 -1.66 -1.67 7.14
CA ILE A 83 -3.01 -2.15 6.92
C ILE A 83 -3.73 -2.03 8.26
N PHE A 84 -4.82 -1.27 8.27
CA PHE A 84 -5.65 -1.03 9.44
C PHE A 84 -6.95 -1.81 9.37
N LYS A 85 -7.59 -2.06 10.52
CA LYS A 85 -8.88 -2.76 10.60
C LYS A 85 -10.01 -2.05 9.88
N SER A 86 -9.89 -0.73 9.67
CA SER A 86 -10.90 0.07 9.00
C SER A 86 -10.31 1.37 8.43
N PRO A 87 -10.99 2.00 7.45
CA PRO A 87 -10.54 3.27 6.89
C PRO A 87 -10.41 4.41 7.91
N ILE A 88 -11.22 4.42 8.98
CA ILE A 88 -11.16 5.48 9.98
C ILE A 88 -9.84 5.47 10.76
N TYR A 89 -9.32 4.29 11.12
CA TYR A 89 -8.03 4.17 11.80
C TYR A 89 -6.85 4.60 10.90
N ALA A 90 -6.93 4.29 9.59
CA ALA A 90 -5.95 4.75 8.62
C ALA A 90 -5.98 6.29 8.50
N GLN A 91 -7.17 6.89 8.46
CA GLN A 91 -7.31 8.35 8.39
C GLN A 91 -6.82 9.03 9.68
N ASP A 92 -7.14 8.49 10.85
CA ASP A 92 -6.67 9.02 12.13
C ASP A 92 -5.14 8.97 12.23
N TYR A 93 -4.53 7.88 11.77
CA TYR A 93 -3.08 7.76 11.69
C TYR A 93 -2.48 8.86 10.81
N VAL A 94 -2.97 9.05 9.59
CA VAL A 94 -2.44 10.09 8.69
C VAL A 94 -2.66 11.49 9.25
N ASN A 95 -3.82 11.76 9.86
CA ASN A 95 -4.09 13.04 10.52
C ASN A 95 -3.10 13.32 11.66
N SER A 96 -2.64 12.28 12.36
CA SER A 96 -1.66 12.42 13.44
C SER A 96 -0.25 12.80 12.96
N LEU A 97 0.07 12.57 11.68
CA LEU A 97 1.36 12.92 11.09
C LEU A 97 1.50 14.43 10.85
N GLY A 98 0.41 15.19 10.91
CA GLY A 98 0.44 16.65 10.74
C GLY A 98 0.74 17.12 9.32
N PHE A 99 0.62 16.24 8.31
CA PHE A 99 0.81 16.64 6.91
C PHE A 99 -0.36 17.46 6.38
N SER A 100 -0.05 18.44 5.54
CA SER A 100 -1.02 19.07 4.64
C SER A 100 -1.09 18.27 3.33
N GLY A 101 -2.29 17.93 2.86
CA GLY A 101 -2.46 17.13 1.64
C GLY A 101 -3.78 17.39 0.93
N ASN A 102 -3.87 16.94 -0.31
CA ASN A 102 -5.07 16.98 -1.14
C ASN A 102 -5.39 15.55 -1.62
N SER A 103 -6.67 15.20 -1.72
CA SER A 103 -7.13 13.95 -2.37
C SER A 103 -6.50 12.63 -1.89
N GLY A 104 -6.23 12.50 -0.57
CA GLY A 104 -5.68 11.26 0.01
C GLY A 104 -4.18 11.03 -0.24
N LEU A 105 -3.48 12.03 -0.79
CA LEU A 105 -2.04 12.05 -0.93
C LEU A 105 -1.49 13.24 -0.14
N TYR A 106 -0.47 12.98 0.66
CA TYR A 106 0.15 13.94 1.57
C TYR A 106 1.65 13.94 1.31
N THR A 107 2.25 15.11 1.24
CA THR A 107 3.66 15.25 0.89
C THR A 107 4.34 16.28 1.77
N TYR A 108 5.58 15.99 2.16
CA TYR A 108 6.47 16.90 2.86
C TYR A 108 7.84 16.90 2.21
N ILE A 109 8.44 18.08 2.03
CA ILE A 109 9.72 18.26 1.35
C ILE A 109 10.55 19.23 2.18
N GLU A 110 11.75 18.81 2.58
CA GLU A 110 12.71 19.64 3.30
C GLU A 110 14.14 19.32 2.85
N GLY A 111 14.74 20.21 2.06
CA GLY A 111 16.07 19.98 1.49
C GLY A 111 16.09 18.74 0.60
N PHE A 112 16.96 17.77 0.90
CA PHE A 112 17.05 16.48 0.21
C PHE A 112 16.14 15.39 0.79
N ASN A 113 15.32 15.74 1.78
CA ASN A 113 14.40 14.81 2.43
C ASN A 113 12.99 15.01 1.90
N GLU A 114 12.36 13.91 1.53
CA GLU A 114 11.02 13.89 0.96
C GLU A 114 10.21 12.79 1.63
N ASN A 115 8.97 13.09 2.00
CA ASN A 115 8.02 12.12 2.54
C ASN A 115 6.73 12.18 1.73
N VAL A 116 6.28 11.02 1.26
CA VAL A 116 4.99 10.83 0.61
C VAL A 116 4.18 9.84 1.42
N VAL A 117 2.98 10.25 1.81
CA VAL A 117 1.99 9.38 2.46
C VAL A 117 0.75 9.29 1.60
N LEU A 118 0.37 8.07 1.24
CA LEU A 118 -0.80 7.75 0.45
C LEU A 118 -1.78 6.95 1.31
N ILE A 119 -3.03 7.40 1.40
CA ILE A 119 -4.14 6.63 1.99
C ILE A 119 -5.04 6.05 0.90
N GLN A 120 -5.29 4.75 0.98
CA GLN A 120 -6.18 4.01 0.08
C GLN A 120 -7.06 3.05 0.90
N GLY A 121 -8.29 3.49 1.21
CA GLY A 121 -9.20 2.73 2.06
C GLY A 121 -8.65 2.60 3.48
N ASN A 122 -8.38 1.37 3.92
CA ASN A 122 -7.78 1.06 5.22
C ASN A 122 -6.25 0.87 5.15
N THR A 123 -5.62 1.18 4.02
CA THR A 123 -4.17 1.05 3.84
C THR A 123 -3.51 2.42 3.80
N VAL A 124 -2.37 2.56 4.47
CA VAL A 124 -1.49 3.73 4.40
C VAL A 124 -0.13 3.26 3.89
N THR A 125 0.37 3.91 2.85
CA THR A 125 1.73 3.71 2.34
C THR A 125 2.54 4.98 2.58
N GLU A 126 3.66 4.85 3.28
CA GLU A 126 4.64 5.92 3.45
C GLU A 126 5.90 5.60 2.65
N VAL A 127 6.42 6.60 1.97
CA VAL A 127 7.70 6.56 1.27
C VAL A 127 8.51 7.75 1.74
N ILE A 128 9.56 7.47 2.50
CA ILE A 128 10.45 8.48 3.08
C ILE A 128 11.80 8.34 2.40
N TYR A 129 12.19 9.35 1.65
CA TYR A 129 13.52 9.48 1.08
C TYR A 129 14.35 10.46 1.92
N VAL A 130 15.56 10.05 2.23
CA VAL A 130 16.55 10.84 2.97
C VAL A 130 17.81 10.90 2.12
N GLY A 131 17.93 11.97 1.33
CA GLY A 131 19.06 12.20 0.45
C GLY A 131 20.23 12.88 1.17
N THR A 132 21.45 12.54 0.74
CA THR A 132 22.70 13.13 1.24
C THR A 132 23.26 14.19 0.29
N SER A 133 23.02 14.06 -1.01
CA SER A 133 23.54 14.97 -2.04
C SER A 133 22.59 15.29 -3.20
N SER A 134 21.45 14.59 -3.30
CA SER A 134 20.55 14.67 -4.44
C SER A 134 19.08 14.71 -3.97
N GLN A 135 18.23 15.40 -4.72
CA GLN A 135 16.77 15.21 -4.63
C GLN A 135 16.35 14.14 -5.64
N VAL A 136 15.32 13.38 -5.30
CA VAL A 136 14.65 12.50 -6.27
C VAL A 136 13.40 13.19 -6.80
N PRO A 137 12.91 12.85 -8.00
CA PRO A 137 11.66 13.40 -8.48
C PRO A 137 10.49 12.97 -7.58
N MET A 138 9.73 13.92 -7.04
CA MET A 138 8.55 13.64 -6.22
C MET A 138 7.56 12.67 -6.91
N GLY A 139 7.38 12.79 -8.23
CA GLY A 139 6.54 11.87 -9.00
C GLY A 139 6.98 10.40 -8.93
N SER A 140 8.27 10.12 -8.75
CA SER A 140 8.79 8.77 -8.56
C SER A 140 8.44 8.20 -7.19
N LEU A 141 8.52 9.01 -6.13
CA LEU A 141 8.09 8.62 -4.78
C LEU A 141 6.59 8.38 -4.71
N ILE A 142 5.80 9.24 -5.36
CA ILE A 142 4.35 9.05 -5.53
C ILE A 142 4.09 7.74 -6.28
N GLY A 143 4.74 7.51 -7.42
CA GLY A 143 4.60 6.27 -8.18
C GLY A 143 4.92 5.03 -7.35
N MET A 144 5.93 5.10 -6.49
CA MET A 144 6.28 4.03 -5.56
C MET A 144 5.24 3.84 -4.46
N ALA A 145 4.65 4.90 -3.92
CA ALA A 145 3.57 4.81 -2.94
C ALA A 145 2.33 4.08 -3.50
N TYR A 146 2.00 4.32 -4.77
CA TYR A 146 0.86 3.70 -5.46
C TYR A 146 1.12 2.26 -5.95
N LEU A 147 2.34 1.96 -6.41
CA LEU A 147 2.64 0.72 -7.18
C LEU A 147 3.69 -0.19 -6.52
N GLY A 148 4.24 0.23 -5.38
CA GLY A 148 5.24 -0.52 -4.59
C GLY A 148 4.67 -1.74 -3.88
#